data_AF-A0A3N1LCA1-F1
#
_entry.id   AF-A0A3N1LCA1-F1
#
_cell.length_a   1.000
_cell.length_b   1.000
_cell.length_c   1.000
_cell.angle_alpha   90.00
_cell.angle_beta   90.00
_cell.angle_gamma   90.00
#
_symmetry.space_group_name_H-M   'P 1'
#
loop_
_entity.id
_entity.type
_entity.pdbx_description
1 polymer ?
#
loop_
_entity_poly.entity_id
_entity_poly.type
_entity_poly.pdbx_seq_one_letter_code
_entity_poly.pdbx_strand_id
1 'polypeptide(L)' 'MTYRISAADATGAIGLERTNAVAALKKARELEAASFRNVRVIDPEGHEHAVEEFAQSVTTANA' A
#
# COMPACT_ATOMS: atom_id res chain seq x y z
N MET A 1 13.86 -6.22 3.00
CA MET A 1 12.66 -5.63 3.64
C MET A 1 11.66 -5.37 2.54
N THR A 2 10.46 -5.94 2.65
CA THR A 2 9.46 -5.94 1.57
C THR A 2 8.16 -5.39 2.13
N TYR A 3 7.54 -4.47 1.38
CA TYR A 3 6.21 -3.96 1.63
C TYR A 3 5.21 -4.83 0.89
N ARG A 4 4.09 -5.15 1.52
CA ARG A 4 2.99 -5.87 0.87
C ARG A 4 1.79 -4.93 0.72
N ILE A 5 1.08 -5.05 -0.38
CA ILE A 5 -0.13 -4.28 -0.67
C ILE A 5 -1.25 -5.29 -0.82
N SER A 6 -2.29 -5.17 -0.02
CA SER A 6 -3.53 -5.93 -0.19
C SER A 6 -4.62 -5.01 -0.72
N ALA A 7 -5.46 -5.54 -1.60
CA ALA A 7 -6.60 -4.83 -2.15
C ALA A 7 -7.69 -5.84 -2.52
N ALA A 8 -8.95 -5.43 -2.48
CA ALA A 8 -10.07 -6.30 -2.83
C ALA A 8 -11.12 -5.57 -3.67
N ASP A 9 -11.71 -6.26 -4.62
CA ASP A 9 -12.83 -5.78 -5.41
C ASP A 9 -13.98 -6.80 -5.43
N ALA A 10 -14.94 -6.63 -6.34
CA ALA A 10 -16.07 -7.55 -6.50
C ALA A 10 -15.66 -8.94 -7.03
N THR A 11 -14.45 -9.07 -7.59
CA THR A 11 -13.92 -10.30 -8.18
C THR A 11 -13.07 -11.10 -7.20
N GLY A 12 -12.45 -10.44 -6.23
CA GLY A 12 -11.68 -11.09 -5.17
C GLY A 12 -10.64 -10.18 -4.53
N ALA A 13 -9.71 -10.77 -3.80
CA ALA A 13 -8.59 -10.09 -3.17
C ALA A 13 -7.28 -10.35 -3.94
N ILE A 14 -6.43 -9.34 -4.01
CA ILE A 14 -5.08 -9.41 -4.58
C ILE A 14 -4.03 -9.00 -3.53
N GLY A 15 -2.84 -9.59 -3.65
CA GLY A 15 -1.67 -9.25 -2.87
C GLY A 15 -0.48 -8.97 -3.77
N LEU A 16 0.20 -7.83 -3.57
CA LEU A 16 1.39 -7.42 -4.33
C LEU A 16 2.53 -7.09 -3.39
N GLU A 17 3.78 -7.28 -3.84
CA GLU A 17 4.96 -6.97 -3.04
C GLU A 17 5.83 -5.89 -3.69
N ARG A 18 6.44 -5.02 -2.88
CA ARG A 18 7.32 -3.93 -3.30
C ARG A 18 8.54 -3.83 -2.41
N THR A 19 9.68 -3.50 -3.01
CA THR A 19 10.97 -3.46 -2.32
C THR A 19 11.25 -2.15 -1.59
N ASN A 20 10.45 -1.11 -1.84
CA ASN A 20 10.60 0.19 -1.19
C ASN A 20 9.24 0.87 -0.97
N ALA A 21 9.22 1.82 -0.02
CA ALA A 21 8.00 2.49 0.43
C ALA A 21 7.35 3.34 -0.67
N VAL A 22 8.15 4.07 -1.47
CA VAL A 22 7.63 4.93 -2.54
C VAL A 22 6.92 4.12 -3.63
N ALA A 23 7.49 2.97 -4.02
CA ALA A 23 6.90 2.05 -4.98
C ALA A 23 5.66 1.36 -4.42
N ALA A 24 5.63 1.08 -3.10
CA ALA A 24 4.46 0.56 -2.41
C ALA A 24 3.30 1.57 -2.44
N LEU A 25 3.57 2.82 -2.04
CA LEU A 25 2.60 3.90 -2.04
C LEU A 25 2.05 4.18 -3.44
N LYS A 26 2.94 4.26 -4.45
CA LYS A 26 2.52 4.47 -5.85
C LYS A 26 1.55 3.37 -6.30
N LYS A 27 1.89 2.10 -6.05
CA LYS A 27 1.03 0.99 -6.46
C LYS A 27 -0.28 0.95 -5.68
N ALA A 28 -0.29 1.30 -4.39
CA ALA A 28 -1.52 1.39 -3.61
C ALA A 28 -2.50 2.43 -4.21
N ARG A 29 -2.01 3.63 -4.56
CA ARG A 29 -2.83 4.66 -5.22
C ARG A 29 -3.34 4.24 -6.60
N GLU A 30 -2.53 3.49 -7.37
CA GLU A 30 -2.97 2.93 -8.64
C GLU A 30 -4.14 1.95 -8.47
N LEU A 31 -4.16 1.17 -7.37
CA LEU A 31 -5.26 0.25 -7.06
C LEU A 31 -6.54 0.99 -6.66
N GLU A 32 -6.43 2.04 -5.85
CA GLU A 32 -7.57 2.90 -5.50
C GLU A 32 -8.17 3.57 -6.76
N ALA A 33 -7.31 4.09 -7.63
CA ALA A 33 -7.73 4.67 -8.92
C ALA A 33 -8.40 3.62 -9.83
N ALA A 34 -7.99 2.35 -9.72
CA ALA A 34 -8.59 1.22 -10.42
C ALA A 34 -9.87 0.68 -9.73
N SER A 35 -10.44 1.42 -8.78
CA SER A 35 -11.67 1.06 -8.04
C SER A 35 -11.57 -0.17 -7.14
N PHE A 36 -10.36 -0.61 -6.81
CA PHE A 36 -10.19 -1.56 -5.71
C PHE A 36 -10.55 -0.90 -4.38
N ARG A 37 -11.14 -1.69 -3.49
CA ARG A 37 -11.53 -1.30 -2.14
C ARG A 37 -10.59 -1.95 -1.13
N ASN A 38 -10.65 -1.46 0.11
CA ASN A 38 -9.88 -1.98 1.23
C ASN A 38 -8.38 -2.07 0.92
N VAL A 39 -7.84 -1.07 0.20
CA VAL A 39 -6.41 -1.04 -0.12
C VAL A 39 -5.61 -0.78 1.16
N ARG A 40 -4.71 -1.69 1.51
CA ARG A 40 -3.82 -1.58 2.68
C ARG A 40 -2.39 -1.80 2.28
N VAL A 41 -1.48 -1.09 2.95
CA VAL A 41 -0.04 -1.30 2.83
C VAL A 41 0.46 -1.89 4.14
N ILE A 42 1.07 -3.06 4.05
CA ILE A 42 1.77 -3.74 5.15
C ILE A 42 3.25 -3.38 5.03
N ASP A 43 3.80 -2.77 6.06
CA ASP A 43 5.23 -2.44 6.14
C ASP A 43 6.11 -3.69 6.40
N PRO A 44 7.44 -3.58 6.34
CA PRO A 44 8.33 -4.70 6.63
C PRO A 44 8.31 -5.17 8.09
N GLU A 45 7.77 -4.36 9.01
CA GLU A 45 7.59 -4.69 10.42
C GLU A 45 6.26 -5.46 10.66
N GLY A 46 5.39 -5.52 9.64
CA GLY A 46 4.11 -6.19 9.66
C GLY A 46 2.94 -5.28 10.04
N HIS A 47 3.15 -3.97 10.16
CA HIS A 47 2.07 -3.02 10.44
C HIS A 47 1.25 -2.71 9.20
N GLU A 48 -0.06 -2.75 9.36
CA GLU A 48 -1.02 -2.39 8.32
C GLU A 48 -1.39 -0.91 8.38
N HIS A 49 -1.29 -0.24 7.25
CA HIS A 49 -1.62 1.18 7.10
C HIS A 49 -2.69 1.38 6.04
N ALA A 50 -3.57 2.37 6.26
CA ALA A 50 -4.33 2.97 5.17
C ALA A 50 -3.40 3.68 4.17
N VAL A 51 -3.85 3.88 2.94
CA VAL A 51 -3.03 4.52 1.90
C VAL A 51 -2.64 5.95 2.30
N GLU A 52 -3.56 6.75 2.83
CA GLU A 52 -3.28 8.10 3.33
C GLU A 52 -2.31 8.11 4.52
N GLU A 53 -2.48 7.19 5.46
CA GLU A 53 -1.62 7.06 6.63
C GLU A 53 -0.19 6.70 6.22
N PHE A 54 -0.06 5.73 5.32
CA PHE A 54 1.23 5.35 4.75
C PHE A 54 1.85 6.48 3.94
N ALA A 55 1.04 7.30 3.25
CA ALA A 55 1.55 8.47 2.53
C ALA A 55 2.22 9.47 3.48
N GLN A 56 1.64 9.69 4.66
CA GLN A 56 2.21 10.57 5.68
C GLN A 56 3.54 10.03 6.21
N SER A 57 3.63 8.72 6.51
CA SER A 57 4.87 8.11 7.00
C SER A 57 6.01 8.18 5.97
N VAL A 58 5.71 8.00 4.69
CA VAL A 58 6.69 8.13 3.59
C VAL A 58 7.18 9.58 3.44
N THR A 59 6.32 10.58 3.64
CA THR A 59 6.72 11.99 3.60
C THR A 59 7.60 12.35 4.81
N THR A 60 7.26 11.91 6.02
CA THR A 60 8.05 12.18 7.22
C THR A 60 9.43 11.49 7.18
N ALA A 61 9.53 10.29 6.58
CA ALA A 61 10.81 9.59 6.45
C ALA A 61 11.77 10.22 5.42
N ASN A 62 11.30 11.14 4.57
CA ASN A 62 12.09 11.82 3.54
C ASN A 62 12.29 13.33 3.80
N ALA A 63 11.87 13.84 4.97
CA ALA A 63 12.06 15.23 5.40
C ALA A 63 13.31 15.35 6.29
#